data_AF-A0A2V1CT75-F1
#
_entry.id   AF-A0A2V1CT75-F1
#
_cell.length_a   1.000
_cell.length_b   1.000
_cell.length_c   1.000
_cell.angle_alpha   90.00
_cell.angle_beta   90.00
_cell.angle_gamma   90.00
#
_symmetry.space_group_name_H-M   'P 1'
#
loop_
_entity.id
_entity.type
_entity.pdbx_description
1 polymer ?
#
loop_
_entity_poly.entity_id
_entity_poly.type
_entity_poly.pdbx_seq_one_letter_code
_entity_poly.pdbx_strand_id
1 'polypeptide(L)'
;MSLSFYRPEAAASGGDQQAFIASYNDKVSRDLLQTTLQMTVPHHPWLDLIPFAMFRERVLSLVSMTPPMIDMLELKGDIFMNDGIFCWRSSEKGGAGQPWEARNWEAEAWFLKKWWMIVGGEEGDIWKQTEWWRRMRGKDKVQMDWNVQ
;
A
#
# COMPACT_ATOMS: atom_id res chain seq x y z
N MET A 1 16.42 14.80 -0.79
CA MET A 1 15.76 14.74 -2.11
C MET A 1 14.31 15.11 -1.91
N SER A 2 13.87 16.27 -2.42
CA SER A 2 12.47 16.67 -2.44
C SER A 2 11.77 15.88 -3.54
N LEU A 3 10.69 15.17 -3.19
CA LEU A 3 9.90 14.38 -4.13
C LEU A 3 8.97 15.26 -4.95
N SER A 4 8.76 14.90 -6.21
CA SER A 4 7.87 15.56 -7.17
C SER A 4 6.40 15.75 -6.73
N PHE A 5 6.00 15.18 -5.59
CA PHE A 5 4.62 15.12 -5.11
C PHE A 5 4.36 15.88 -3.81
N TYR A 6 5.39 16.09 -2.97
CA TYR A 6 5.25 16.92 -1.78
C TYR A 6 5.38 18.39 -2.18
N ARG A 7 4.24 19.09 -2.28
CA ARG A 7 4.16 20.50 -2.66
C ARG A 7 3.46 21.32 -1.58
N PRO A 8 4.15 21.68 -0.48
CA PRO A 8 3.59 22.57 0.54
C PRO A 8 3.27 23.97 -0.04
N GLU A 9 3.96 24.37 -1.12
CA GLU A 9 3.83 25.66 -1.79
C GLU A 9 2.69 25.74 -2.82
N ALA A 10 2.18 24.60 -3.31
CA ALA A 10 1.02 24.61 -4.21
C ALA A 10 -0.21 25.14 -3.47
N ALA A 11 -0.38 24.77 -2.20
CA ALA A 11 -1.40 25.33 -1.32
C ALA A 11 -1.26 26.86 -1.13
N ALA A 12 -0.09 27.43 -1.39
CA ALA A 12 0.22 28.85 -1.20
C ALA A 12 0.21 29.67 -2.51
N SER A 13 0.25 29.02 -3.69
CA SER A 13 0.30 29.70 -4.99
C SER A 13 -1.02 29.51 -5.72
N GLY A 14 -1.79 30.58 -5.88
CA GLY A 14 -3.15 30.61 -6.43
C GLY A 14 -3.31 30.22 -7.91
N GLY A 15 -2.48 29.32 -8.44
CA GLY A 15 -2.81 28.59 -9.66
C GLY A 15 -3.93 27.57 -9.39
N ASP A 16 -4.65 27.16 -10.43
CA ASP A 16 -5.76 26.20 -10.31
C ASP A 16 -5.24 24.79 -10.00
N GLN A 17 -4.85 24.58 -8.74
CA GLN A 17 -4.42 23.31 -8.19
C GLN A 17 -5.51 22.23 -8.34
N GLN A 18 -6.78 22.65 -8.33
CA GLN A 18 -7.93 21.77 -8.54
C GLN A 18 -7.90 21.17 -9.96
N ALA A 19 -7.69 21.99 -10.99
CA ALA A 19 -7.60 21.52 -12.38
C ALA A 19 -6.37 20.64 -12.63
N PHE A 20 -5.23 20.95 -12.00
CA PHE A 20 -4.05 20.09 -12.10
C PHE A 20 -4.28 18.71 -11.46
N ILE A 21 -4.83 18.68 -10.23
CA ILE A 21 -5.16 17.43 -9.54
C ILE A 21 -6.18 16.62 -10.35
N ALA A 22 -7.22 17.27 -10.89
CA ALA A 22 -8.21 16.60 -11.72
C ALA A 22 -7.59 15.99 -12.99
N SER A 23 -6.74 16.74 -13.71
CA SER A 23 -6.06 16.24 -14.90
C SER A 23 -5.05 15.13 -14.59
N TYR A 24 -4.40 15.16 -13.43
CA TYR A 24 -3.48 14.12 -12.99
C TYR A 24 -4.24 12.83 -12.62
N ASN A 25 -5.32 12.96 -11.84
CA ASN A 25 -6.14 11.83 -11.40
C ASN A 25 -6.79 11.09 -12.58
N ASP A 26 -7.11 11.78 -13.67
CA ASP A 26 -7.61 11.17 -14.91
C ASP A 26 -6.59 10.23 -15.58
N LYS A 27 -5.29 10.46 -15.34
CA LYS A 27 -4.19 9.70 -15.97
C LYS A 27 -3.59 8.62 -15.07
N VAL A 28 -4.06 8.50 -13.83
CA VAL A 28 -3.51 7.60 -12.82
C VAL A 28 -4.54 6.56 -12.41
N SER A 29 -4.10 5.32 -12.24
CA SER A 29 -4.95 4.25 -11.73
C SER A 29 -5.59 4.67 -10.40
N ARG A 30 -6.88 4.36 -10.22
CA ARG A 30 -7.61 4.66 -8.97
C ARG A 30 -6.85 4.19 -7.73
N ASP A 31 -6.21 3.03 -7.82
CA ASP A 31 -5.50 2.41 -6.70
C ASP A 31 -4.18 3.11 -6.34
N LEU A 32 -3.66 3.96 -7.23
CA LEU A 32 -2.47 4.78 -7.04
C LEU A 32 -2.77 6.26 -6.79
N LEU A 33 -4.05 6.67 -6.76
CA LEU A 33 -4.39 8.03 -6.37
C LEU A 33 -3.77 8.34 -5.00
N GLN A 34 -3.25 9.55 -4.86
CA GLN A 34 -2.66 9.99 -3.60
C GLN A 34 -3.74 10.17 -2.55
N THR A 35 -3.45 9.72 -1.35
CA THR A 35 -4.30 9.96 -0.19
C THR A 35 -4.04 11.36 0.36
N THR A 36 -4.96 11.87 1.17
CA THR A 36 -4.77 13.15 1.87
C THR A 36 -3.51 13.14 2.70
N LEU A 37 -3.25 12.04 3.43
CA LEU A 37 -2.05 11.90 4.25
C LEU A 37 -0.77 11.89 3.43
N GLN A 38 -0.74 11.29 2.24
CA GLN A 38 0.45 11.34 1.37
C GLN A 38 0.76 12.76 0.90
N MET A 39 -0.25 13.59 0.68
CA MET A 39 -0.03 14.99 0.29
C MET A 39 0.53 15.85 1.43
N THR A 40 0.27 15.49 2.69
CA THR A 40 0.59 16.32 3.86
C THR A 40 1.74 15.79 4.72
N VAL A 41 2.01 14.48 4.67
CA VAL A 41 3.01 13.82 5.53
C VAL A 41 4.25 13.47 4.69
N PRO A 42 5.46 13.94 5.05
CA PRO A 42 6.69 13.51 4.41
C PRO A 42 6.89 11.99 4.51
N HIS A 43 7.16 11.32 3.39
CA HIS A 43 7.36 9.88 3.34
C HIS A 43 8.28 9.45 2.20
N HIS A 44 8.77 8.21 2.26
CA HIS A 44 9.63 7.68 1.21
C HIS A 44 8.80 7.25 -0.01
N PRO A 45 9.25 7.53 -1.25
CA PRO A 45 8.49 7.25 -2.48
C PRO A 45 8.21 5.77 -2.77
N TRP A 46 8.78 4.84 -1.99
CA TRP A 46 8.48 3.42 -2.20
C TRP A 46 7.03 3.13 -1.79
N LEU A 47 6.49 3.89 -0.83
CA LEU A 47 5.12 3.72 -0.35
C LEU A 47 4.10 4.03 -1.46
N ASP A 48 4.43 4.98 -2.33
CA ASP A 48 3.61 5.34 -3.51
C ASP A 48 3.49 4.21 -4.54
N LEU A 49 4.34 3.19 -4.46
CA LEU A 49 4.31 2.04 -5.37
C LEU A 49 3.32 0.96 -4.93
N ILE A 50 2.76 1.06 -3.72
CA ILE A 50 1.84 0.06 -3.17
C ILE A 50 0.38 0.50 -3.46
N PRO A 51 -0.36 -0.21 -4.33
CA PRO A 51 -1.67 0.22 -4.81
C PRO A 51 -2.81 -0.08 -3.82
N PHE A 52 -2.63 0.29 -2.55
CA PHE A 52 -3.63 0.12 -1.50
C PHE A 52 -3.71 1.41 -0.68
N ALA A 53 -4.71 2.24 -0.96
CA ALA A 53 -4.86 3.56 -0.33
C ALA A 53 -4.91 3.47 1.20
N MET A 54 -5.73 2.56 1.75
CA MET A 54 -5.86 2.37 3.19
C MET A 54 -4.58 1.84 3.86
N PHE A 55 -3.81 1.01 3.15
CA PHE A 55 -2.50 0.57 3.63
C PHE A 55 -1.55 1.76 3.76
N ARG A 56 -1.47 2.59 2.70
CA ARG A 56 -0.63 3.80 2.69
C ARG A 56 -1.04 4.77 3.80
N GLU A 57 -2.34 5.01 4.00
CA GLU A 57 -2.83 5.87 5.09
C GLU A 57 -2.48 5.33 6.48
N ARG A 58 -2.65 4.04 6.73
CA ARG A 58 -2.34 3.43 8.03
C ARG A 58 -0.85 3.45 8.33
N VAL A 59 0.00 3.16 7.34
CA VAL A 59 1.45 3.28 7.48
C VAL A 59 1.81 4.70 7.91
N LEU A 60 1.36 5.71 7.17
CA LEU A 60 1.64 7.12 7.48
C LEU A 60 1.12 7.54 8.85
N SER A 61 -0.08 7.09 9.22
CA SER A 61 -0.67 7.37 10.53
C SER A 61 0.18 6.82 11.67
N LEU A 62 0.60 5.55 11.58
CA LEU A 62 1.35 4.87 12.64
C LEU A 62 2.81 5.33 12.75
N VAL A 63 3.45 5.69 11.62
CA VAL A 63 4.83 6.24 11.66
C VAL A 63 4.87 7.68 12.16
N SER A 64 3.77 8.42 12.04
CA SER A 64 3.69 9.82 12.50
C SER A 64 3.39 9.94 14.01
N MET A 65 3.13 8.83 14.70
CA MET A 65 2.91 8.82 16.14
C MET A 65 4.19 9.10 16.91
N THR A 66 4.06 9.53 18.17
CA THR A 66 5.18 9.81 19.07
C THR A 66 5.00 9.02 20.37
N PRO A 67 5.75 7.91 20.58
CA PRO A 67 6.70 7.30 19.65
C PRO A 67 6.01 6.63 18.44
N PRO A 68 6.73 6.40 17.32
CA PRO A 68 6.20 5.65 16.18
C PRO A 68 5.76 4.23 16.60
N MET A 69 4.60 3.78 16.12
CA MET A 69 4.11 2.43 16.44
C MET A 69 4.71 1.33 15.56
N ILE A 70 5.32 1.71 14.43
CA ILE A 70 5.96 0.78 13.49
C ILE A 70 7.31 1.31 13.03
N ASP A 71 8.24 0.41 12.71
CA ASP A 71 9.50 0.74 12.06
C ASP A 71 9.33 0.71 10.52
N MET A 72 9.51 1.86 9.87
CA MET A 72 9.39 1.97 8.41
C MET A 72 10.49 1.21 7.66
N LEU A 73 11.70 1.06 8.23
CA LEU A 73 12.78 0.31 7.62
C LEU A 73 12.51 -1.19 7.68
N GLU A 74 12.00 -1.67 8.81
CA GLU A 74 11.56 -3.06 8.98
C GLU A 74 10.45 -3.40 7.98
N LEU A 75 9.41 -2.56 7.90
CA LEU A 75 8.32 -2.74 6.95
C LEU A 75 8.82 -2.80 5.50
N LYS A 76 9.72 -1.88 5.12
CA LYS A 76 10.33 -1.87 3.79
C LYS A 76 11.11 -3.16 3.52
N GLY A 77 11.87 -3.64 4.50
CA GLY A 77 12.60 -4.91 4.42
C GLY A 77 11.67 -6.08 4.20
N ASP A 78 10.59 -6.17 4.97
CA ASP A 78 9.61 -7.24 4.85
C ASP A 78 8.87 -7.22 3.51
N ILE A 79 8.57 -6.05 2.96
CA ILE A 79 7.92 -5.92 1.65
C ILE A 79 8.86 -6.36 0.54
N PHE A 80 10.07 -5.79 0.46
CA PHE A 80 10.90 -5.89 -0.75
C PHE A 80 12.06 -6.88 -0.67
N MET A 81 12.55 -7.21 0.53
CA MET A 81 13.68 -8.12 0.71
C MET A 81 13.22 -9.52 1.12
N ASN A 82 12.07 -9.62 1.78
CA ASN A 82 11.49 -10.87 2.25
C ASN A 82 10.24 -11.31 1.46
N ASP A 83 9.93 -10.61 0.35
CA ASP A 83 8.78 -10.88 -0.53
C ASP A 83 7.42 -10.98 0.22
N GLY A 84 7.25 -10.20 1.29
CA GLY A 84 6.05 -10.27 2.14
C GLY A 84 4.77 -9.84 1.44
N ILE A 85 4.87 -8.98 0.44
CA ILE A 85 3.79 -8.69 -0.51
C ILE A 85 4.36 -8.56 -1.91
N PHE A 86 3.72 -9.18 -2.89
CA PHE A 86 4.21 -9.28 -4.24
C PHE A 86 3.10 -9.07 -5.27
N CYS A 87 3.48 -8.53 -6.42
CA CYS A 87 2.59 -8.42 -7.57
C CYS A 87 2.74 -9.66 -8.45
N TRP A 88 1.61 -10.29 -8.78
CA TRP A 88 1.53 -11.27 -9.85
C TRP A 88 1.87 -10.59 -11.18
N ARG A 89 3.14 -10.59 -11.56
CA ARG A 89 3.59 -10.16 -12.89
C ARG A 89 3.32 -11.27 -13.91
N SER A 90 3.21 -10.85 -15.17
CA SER A 90 3.31 -11.74 -16.33
C SER A 90 4.68 -12.38 -16.35
N SER A 91 4.81 -13.57 -15.74
CA SER A 91 5.79 -14.55 -16.18
C SER A 91 5.18 -15.34 -17.34
N GLU A 92 6.01 -16.14 -18.03
CA GLU A 92 5.72 -16.96 -19.22
C GLU A 92 4.49 -17.91 -19.09
N LYS A 93 3.79 -17.90 -17.95
CA LYS A 93 2.57 -18.65 -17.63
C LYS A 93 1.28 -17.79 -17.60
N GLY A 94 1.27 -16.62 -18.25
CA GLY A 94 0.02 -15.99 -18.74
C GLY A 94 -0.75 -15.06 -17.80
N GLY A 95 -0.11 -14.40 -16.83
CA GLY A 95 -0.80 -13.41 -15.97
C GLY A 95 -0.59 -11.96 -16.40
N ALA A 96 -1.59 -11.26 -16.94
CA ALA A 96 -1.48 -9.85 -17.37
C ALA A 96 -1.50 -8.80 -16.22
N GLY A 97 -0.99 -9.15 -15.03
CA GLY A 97 -1.14 -8.32 -13.85
C GLY A 97 -0.28 -7.05 -13.90
N GLN A 98 -0.93 -5.89 -13.83
CA GLN A 98 -0.31 -4.58 -13.75
C GLN A 98 -0.02 -4.19 -12.28
N PRO A 99 1.18 -3.65 -11.98
CA PRO A 99 1.56 -3.32 -10.60
C PRO A 99 0.78 -2.13 -10.01
N TRP A 100 0.12 -1.33 -10.84
CA TRP A 100 -0.74 -0.22 -10.41
C TRP A 100 -2.20 -0.60 -10.15
N GLU A 101 -2.53 -1.90 -10.18
CA GLU A 101 -3.87 -2.41 -9.87
C GLU A 101 -3.80 -3.31 -8.64
N ALA A 102 -4.53 -2.97 -7.59
CA ALA A 102 -4.56 -3.67 -6.31
C ALA A 102 -4.85 -5.17 -6.45
N ARG A 103 -5.74 -5.52 -7.40
CA ARG A 103 -6.15 -6.92 -7.66
C ARG A 103 -5.01 -7.86 -8.03
N ASN A 104 -3.89 -7.33 -8.53
CA ASN A 104 -2.76 -8.14 -8.98
C ASN A 104 -1.76 -8.42 -7.85
N TRP A 105 -2.00 -7.93 -6.63
CA TRP A 105 -1.11 -8.13 -5.51
C TRP A 105 -1.61 -9.22 -4.58
N GLU A 106 -0.67 -9.89 -3.93
CA GLU A 106 -0.92 -10.89 -2.88
C GLU A 106 0.13 -10.73 -1.78
N ALA A 107 -0.27 -10.93 -0.53
CA ALA A 107 0.65 -10.97 0.61
C ALA A 107 0.89 -12.40 1.07
N GLU A 108 2.06 -12.63 1.66
CA GLU A 108 2.33 -13.87 2.38
C GLU A 108 1.58 -13.92 3.70
N ALA A 109 1.24 -15.13 4.15
CA ALA A 109 0.46 -15.34 5.37
C ALA A 109 1.16 -14.77 6.62
N TRP A 110 2.49 -14.88 6.69
CA TRP A 110 3.27 -14.32 7.79
C TRP A 110 3.25 -12.79 7.79
N PHE A 111 3.25 -12.16 6.60
CA PHE A 111 3.23 -10.72 6.46
C PHE A 111 1.89 -10.16 6.93
N LEU A 112 0.79 -10.79 6.50
CA LEU A 112 -0.56 -10.47 6.97
C LEU A 112 -0.68 -10.52 8.50
N LYS A 113 -0.08 -11.54 9.13
CA LYS A 113 -0.07 -11.69 10.60
C LYS A 113 0.75 -10.62 11.30
N LYS A 114 2.00 -10.41 10.88
CA LYS A 114 2.90 -9.44 11.49
C LYS A 114 2.37 -8.01 11.35
N TRP A 115 1.90 -7.66 10.16
CA TRP A 115 1.52 -6.31 9.78
C TRP A 115 -0.01 -6.09 9.79
N TRP A 116 -0.72 -6.85 10.63
CA TRP A 116 -2.17 -6.88 10.68
C TRP A 116 -2.82 -5.50 10.83
N MET A 117 -2.21 -4.64 11.65
CA MET A 117 -2.69 -3.28 11.90
C MET A 117 -2.65 -2.41 10.64
N ILE A 118 -1.64 -2.56 9.78
CA ILE A 118 -1.52 -1.77 8.54
C ILE A 118 -2.29 -2.38 7.38
N VAL A 119 -2.38 -3.72 7.28
CA VAL A 119 -3.20 -4.37 6.25
C VAL A 119 -4.69 -4.25 6.56
N GLY A 120 -5.07 -4.02 7.82
CA GLY A 120 -6.46 -3.83 8.26
C GLY A 120 -7.14 -5.10 8.77
N GLY A 121 -6.35 -6.06 9.26
CA GLY A 121 -6.81 -7.38 9.66
C GLY A 121 -7.53 -8.12 8.52
N GLU A 122 -8.39 -9.06 8.89
CA GLU A 122 -9.14 -9.91 7.94
C GLU A 122 -10.09 -9.11 7.04
N GLU A 123 -10.51 -7.92 7.49
CA GLU A 123 -11.40 -7.04 6.73
C GLU A 123 -10.67 -6.12 5.75
N GLY A 124 -9.35 -6.06 5.81
CA GLY A 124 -8.52 -5.21 4.98
C GLY A 124 -8.41 -5.65 3.52
N ASP A 125 -8.20 -4.69 2.61
CA ASP A 125 -8.15 -4.95 1.17
C ASP A 125 -7.06 -5.94 0.77
N ILE A 126 -5.84 -5.79 1.33
CA ILE A 126 -4.71 -6.70 1.08
C ILE A 126 -5.05 -8.12 1.55
N TRP A 127 -5.72 -8.25 2.70
CA TRP A 127 -6.12 -9.54 3.25
C TRP A 127 -7.14 -10.23 2.36
N LYS A 128 -8.24 -9.54 2.04
CA LYS A 128 -9.31 -10.05 1.17
C LYS A 128 -8.77 -10.43 -0.21
N GLN A 129 -7.87 -9.63 -0.76
CA GLN A 129 -7.22 -9.90 -2.03
C GLN A 129 -6.33 -11.14 -1.97
N THR A 130 -5.57 -11.29 -0.89
CA THR A 130 -4.74 -12.48 -0.64
C THR A 130 -5.61 -13.73 -0.52
N GLU A 131 -6.69 -13.67 0.25
CA GLU A 131 -7.64 -14.77 0.40
C GLU A 131 -8.26 -15.19 -0.94
N TRP A 132 -8.57 -14.24 -1.81
CA TRP A 132 -9.06 -14.54 -3.16
C TRP A 132 -8.04 -15.31 -3.99
N TRP A 133 -6.77 -14.86 -4.04
CA TRP A 133 -5.70 -15.54 -4.77
C TRP A 133 -5.40 -16.94 -4.21
N ARG A 134 -5.36 -17.07 -2.87
CA ARG A 134 -5.18 -18.34 -2.18
C ARG A 134 -6.30 -19.32 -2.52
N ARG A 135 -7.56 -18.86 -2.45
CA ARG A 135 -8.75 -19.66 -2.78
C ARG A 135 -8.70 -20.18 -4.22
N MET A 136 -8.32 -19.34 -5.18
CA MET A 136 -8.21 -19.77 -6.59
C MET A 136 -7.19 -20.89 -6.80
N ARG A 137 -6.19 -20.99 -5.92
CA ARG A 137 -5.17 -22.05 -5.96
C ARG A 137 -5.41 -23.18 -4.97
N GLY A 138 -6.59 -23.24 -4.35
CA GLY A 138 -6.93 -24.27 -3.37
C GLY A 138 -6.10 -24.23 -2.09
N LYS A 139 -5.52 -23.07 -1.74
CA LYS A 139 -4.81 -22.88 -0.48
C LYS A 139 -5.80 -22.54 0.64
N ASP A 140 -5.49 -22.99 1.86
CA ASP A 140 -6.25 -22.64 3.06
C ASP A 140 -6.24 -21.14 3.34
N LYS A 141 -7.32 -20.68 3.99
CA LYS A 141 -7.41 -19.32 4.51
C LYS A 141 -6.30 -19.04 5.51
N VAL A 142 -5.79 -17.82 5.50
CA VAL A 142 -4.94 -17.31 6.57
C VAL A 142 -5.82 -17.10 7.80
N GLN A 143 -5.45 -17.73 8.91
CA GLN A 143 -6.11 -17.55 10.19
C GLN A 143 -5.25 -16.68 11.08
N MET A 144 -5.88 -15.71 11.76
CA MET A 144 -5.22 -14.95 12.81
C MET A 144 -5.00 -15.79 14.07
N ASP A 145 -3.75 -15.81 14.55
CA ASP A 145 -3.41 -16.48 15.80
C ASP A 145 -3.55 -15.47 16.94
N TRP A 146 -4.77 -15.31 17.46
CA TRP A 146 -5.06 -14.39 18.58
C TRP A 146 -4.43 -14.80 19.92
N ASN A 147 -3.73 -15.94 19.97
CA ASN A 147 -3.24 -16.57 21.19
C ASN A 147 -1.80 -16.19 21.57
N VAL A 148 -1.23 -15.13 21.00
CA VAL A 148 0.10 -14.66 21.38
C VAL A 148 -0.05 -13.50 22.37
N GLN A 149 0.06 -13.82 23.67
CA GLN A 149 0.32 -12.87 24.76
C GLN A 149 1.81 -12.53 24.83
#